data_AF-A0AA86SAX8-F1
#
_entry.id   AF-A0AA86SAX8-F1
#
_cell.length_a   1.000
_cell.length_b   1.000
_cell.length_c   1.000
_cell.angle_alpha   90.00
_cell.angle_beta   90.00
_cell.angle_gamma   90.00
#
_symmetry.space_group_name_H-M   'P 1'
#
loop_
_entity.id
_entity.type
_entity.pdbx_description
1 polymer ?
#
loop_
_entity_poly.entity_id
_entity_poly.type
_entity_poly.pdbx_seq_one_letter_code
_entity_poly.pdbx_strand_id
1 'polypeptide(L)'
;MCPGKEYARMEILVFMNNLVKRFKWEAVIPHENIIIDPMPVPVNGLPVHLFFLTKLERRIFGIRSTSLTTPPVQRATTRRT
;
A
#
# COMPACT_ATOMS: atom_id res chain seq x y z
N MET A 1 11.52 -16.45 19.77
CA MET A 1 12.08 -15.31 19.00
C MET A 1 12.67 -15.87 17.71
N CYS A 2 12.33 -15.31 16.54
CA CYS A 2 12.91 -15.73 15.26
C CYS A 2 13.79 -14.59 14.72
N PRO A 3 15.10 -14.78 14.54
CA PRO A 3 15.98 -13.72 14.04
C PRO A 3 15.59 -13.25 12.63
N GLY A 4 15.03 -14.15 11.81
CA GLY A 4 14.52 -13.81 10.49
C GLY A 4 13.33 -12.83 10.52
N LYS A 5 12.56 -12.77 11.61
CA LYS A 5 11.43 -11.84 11.74
C LYS A 5 11.89 -10.37 11.82
N GLU A 6 12.93 -10.11 12.60
CA GLU A 6 13.47 -8.76 12.74
C GLU A 6 14.21 -8.31 11.48
N TYR A 7 14.91 -9.23 10.81
CA TYR A 7 15.54 -8.96 9.52
C TYR A 7 14.53 -8.67 8.41
N ALA A 8 13.48 -9.51 8.28
CA ALA A 8 12.41 -9.29 7.30
C ALA A 8 11.72 -7.94 7.51
N ARG A 9 11.50 -7.55 8.77
CA ARG A 9 10.93 -6.23 9.09
C ARG A 9 11.81 -5.09 8.62
N MET A 10 13.13 -5.20 8.78
CA MET A 10 14.08 -4.20 8.31
C MET A 10 14.10 -4.13 6.78
N GLU A 11 14.14 -5.28 6.11
CA GLU A 11 14.17 -5.37 4.66
C GLU A 11 12.91 -4.76 4.02
N ILE A 12 11.73 -5.12 4.54
CA ILE A 12 10.45 -4.56 4.08
C ILE A 12 10.42 -3.04 4.30
N LEU A 13 10.90 -2.54 5.45
CA LEU A 13 10.89 -1.11 5.72
C LEU A 13 11.81 -0.32 4.77
N VAL A 14 13.01 -0.83 4.53
CA VAL A 14 13.97 -0.22 3.60
C VAL A 14 13.43 -0.23 2.18
N PHE A 15 12.86 -1.35 1.76
CA PHE A 15 12.22 -1.50 0.46
C PHE A 15 11.07 -0.49 0.28
N MET A 16 10.12 -0.44 1.22
CA MET A 16 8.98 0.47 1.18
C MET A 16 9.40 1.94 1.19
N ASN A 17 10.41 2.29 2.00
CA ASN A 17 10.95 3.65 2.03
C ASN A 17 11.57 4.06 0.68
N ASN A 18 12.29 3.15 0.01
CA ASN A 18 12.86 3.43 -1.29
C ASN A 18 11.79 3.50 -2.39
N LEU A 19 10.78 2.63 -2.33
CA LEU A 19 9.64 2.65 -3.25
C LEU A 19 8.89 3.97 -3.18
N VAL A 20 8.41 4.36 -1.99
CA VAL A 20 7.59 5.58 -1.82
C VAL A 20 8.39 6.86 -2.12
N LYS A 21 9.70 6.87 -1.89
CA LYS A 21 10.55 8.05 -2.17
C LYS A 21 10.91 8.24 -3.63
N ARG A 22 10.93 7.17 -4.42
CA ARG A 22 11.44 7.18 -5.81
C ARG A 22 10.38 6.92 -6.85
N PHE A 23 9.29 6.26 -6.47
CA PHE A 23 8.23 5.86 -7.39
C PHE A 23 6.89 6.42 -6.92
N LYS A 24 6.12 6.92 -7.89
CA LYS A 24 4.69 7.12 -7.73
C LYS A 24 4.02 5.84 -8.16
N TRP A 25 3.19 5.29 -7.29
CA TRP A 25 2.40 4.09 -7.56
C TRP A 25 0.91 4.42 -7.60
N GLU A 26 0.20 3.82 -8.54
CA GLU A 26 -1.26 3.89 -8.64
C GLU A 26 -1.79 2.47 -8.84
N ALA A 27 -2.80 2.09 -8.05
CA ALA A 27 -3.47 0.81 -8.21
C ALA A 27 -4.30 0.84 -9.49
N VAL A 28 -4.16 -0.18 -10.34
CA VAL A 28 -4.93 -0.27 -11.59
C VAL A 28 -6.43 -0.44 -11.29
N ILE A 29 -6.74 -1.09 -10.17
CA ILE A 29 -8.10 -1.39 -9.73
C ILE A 29 -8.31 -0.80 -8.32
N PRO A 30 -8.93 0.38 -8.18
CA PRO A 30 -9.05 1.07 -6.90
C PRO A 30 -10.03 0.40 -5.91
N HIS A 31 -10.82 -0.58 -6.35
CA HIS A 31 -11.82 -1.31 -5.56
C HIS A 31 -11.74 -2.82 -5.77
N GLU A 32 -10.53 -3.35 -5.72
CA GLU A 32 -10.34 -4.79 -5.82
C GLU A 32 -10.89 -5.49 -4.58
N ASN A 33 -11.61 -6.59 -4.79
CA ASN A 33 -12.10 -7.43 -3.70
C ASN A 33 -10.91 -8.16 -3.05
N ILE A 34 -10.88 -8.19 -1.72
CA ILE A 34 -9.90 -8.94 -0.95
C ILE A 34 -10.59 -10.19 -0.42
N ILE A 35 -10.13 -11.36 -0.83
CA ILE A 35 -10.59 -12.64 -0.29
C ILE A 35 -9.73 -12.96 0.93
N ILE A 36 -10.35 -13.39 2.03
CA ILE A 36 -9.66 -13.77 3.27
C ILE A 36 -9.88 -15.27 3.47
N ASP A 37 -8.92 -16.10 3.04
CA ASP A 37 -8.87 -17.51 3.45
C ASP A 37 -7.51 -18.16 3.18
N PRO A 38 -6.68 -18.50 4.19
CA PRO A 38 -6.66 -18.03 5.58
C PRO A 38 -5.98 -16.66 5.76
N MET A 39 -5.43 -16.07 4.69
CA MET A 39 -4.76 -14.76 4.66
C MET A 39 -5.47 -13.86 3.62
N PRO A 40 -5.60 -12.55 3.87
CA PRO A 40 -6.10 -11.60 2.87
C PRO A 40 -5.23 -11.61 1.61
N VAL A 41 -5.82 -11.99 0.47
CA VAL A 41 -5.19 -11.92 -0.85
C VAL A 41 -6.11 -11.16 -1.80
N PRO A 42 -5.59 -10.18 -2.57
CA PRO A 42 -6.34 -9.52 -3.64
C PRO A 42 -6.70 -10.53 -4.75
N VAL A 43 -7.93 -10.50 -5.25
CA VAL A 43 -8.43 -11.46 -6.27
C VAL A 43 -7.55 -11.53 -7.53
N ASN A 44 -7.05 -10.38 -7.97
CA ASN A 44 -6.25 -10.18 -9.18
C ASN A 44 -4.77 -9.88 -8.86
N GLY A 45 -4.33 -10.09 -7.61
CA GLY A 45 -2.92 -9.93 -7.23
C GLY A 45 -2.42 -8.48 -7.10
N LEU A 46 -3.30 -7.50 -6.96
CA LEU A 46 -2.98 -6.07 -6.80
C LEU A 46 -2.04 -5.52 -7.88
N PRO A 47 -2.52 -5.42 -9.14
CA PRO A 47 -1.75 -4.78 -10.20
C PRO A 47 -1.48 -3.30 -9.86
N VAL A 48 -0.21 -2.91 -9.88
CA VAL A 48 0.25 -1.53 -9.61
C VAL A 48 1.02 -0.98 -10.82
N HIS A 49 0.74 0.26 -11.20
CA HIS A 49 1.57 1.02 -12.13
C HIS A 49 2.64 1.79 -11.36
N LEU A 50 3.90 1.66 -11.77
CA LEU A 50 5.04 2.36 -11.21
C LEU A 50 5.51 3.44 -12.18
N PHE A 51 5.52 4.68 -11.71
CA PHE A 51 6.06 5.82 -12.44
C PHE A 51 7.27 6.37 -11.69
N PHE A 52 8.35 6.69 -12.41
CA PHE A 52 9.55 7.26 -11.79
C PHE A 52 9.30 8.73 -11.42
N LEU A 53 9.53 9.08 -10.15
CA LEU A 53 9.36 10.47 -9.69
C LEU A 53 10.51 11.34 -10.20
N THR A 54 10.16 12.34 -10.99
CA THR A 54 11.11 13.39 -11.39
C THR A 54 11.44 14.31 -10.20
N LYS A 55 12.53 15.07 -10.27
CA LYS A 55 13.01 15.94 -9.16
C LYS A 55 11.95 16.97 -8.72
N LEU A 56 11.06 17.39 -9.63
CA LEU A 56 9.97 18.34 -9.37
C LEU A 56 8.82 17.69 -8.57
N GLU A 57 8.45 16.45 -8.90
CA GLU A 57 7.34 15.74 -8.25
C GLU A 57 7.64 15.37 -6.80
N ARG A 58 8.91 15.09 -6.46
CA ARG A 58 9.34 14.86 -5.08
C ARG A 58 9.05 16.05 -4.15
N ARG A 59 9.05 17.29 -4.68
CA ARG A 59 8.74 18.50 -3.90
C ARG A 59 7.24 18.69 -3.67
N ILE A 60 6.40 18.22 -4.60
CA ILE A 60 4.94 18.30 -4.50
C ILE A 60 4.38 17.20 -3.59
N PHE A 61 4.95 15.99 -3.61
CA PHE A 61 4.53 14.89 -2.74
C PHE A 61 4.65 15.24 -1.24
N GLY A 62 5.66 16.03 -0.86
CA GLY A 62 5.80 16.55 0.50
C GLY A 62 4.74 17.59 0.91
N ILE A 63 4.04 18.20 -0.04
CA ILE A 63 3.00 19.22 0.19
C ILE A 63 1.59 18.59 0.15
N ARG A 64 1.40 17.52 -0.64
CA ARG A 64 0.07 16.92 -0.89
C ARG A 64 -0.31 15.79 0.07
N SER A 65 0.58 15.34 0.96
CA SER A 65 0.27 14.22 1.89
C SER A 65 -0.77 14.56 2.98
N THR A 66 -1.19 15.82 3.12
CA THR A 66 -2.23 16.24 4.08
C THR A 66 -3.62 16.44 3.47
N SER A 67 -3.80 16.27 2.16
CA SER A 67 -5.12 16.45 1.53
C SER A 67 -5.29 15.58 0.29
N LEU A 68 -5.65 14.31 0.47
CA LEU A 68 -6.81 13.69 -0.19
C LEU A 68 -6.88 12.19 0.19
N THR A 69 -8.12 11.77 0.46
CA THR A 69 -8.62 10.39 0.58
C THR A 69 -8.15 9.60 1.80
N THR A 70 -8.81 9.88 2.93
CA THR A 70 -9.29 8.82 3.81
C THR A 70 -10.16 7.86 2.99
N PRO A 71 -9.84 6.56 2.87
CA PRO A 71 -10.86 5.59 2.54
C PRO A 71 -11.86 5.55 3.71
N PRO A 72 -13.18 5.49 3.47
CA PRO A 72 -14.11 5.23 4.55
C PRO A 72 -13.72 3.89 5.18
N VAL A 73 -13.49 3.93 6.49
CA VAL A 73 -13.49 2.77 7.38
C VAL A 73 -14.62 1.85 6.92
N GLN A 74 -14.29 0.73 6.27
CA GLN A 74 -15.28 -0.27 5.91
C GLN A 74 -15.79 -0.87 7.21
N ARG A 75 -16.94 -0.35 7.59
CA ARG A 75 -17.75 -0.72 8.74
C ARG A 75 -17.95 -2.24 8.72
N ALA A 76 -17.42 -2.90 9.75
CA ALA A 76 -17.70 -4.30 10.05
C ALA A 76 -19.20 -4.56 9.92
N THR A 77 -19.58 -5.40 8.95
CA THR A 77 -20.93 -5.97 8.90
C THR A 77 -20.83 -7.36 9.47
N THR A 78 -20.92 -7.45 10.79
CA THR A 78 -21.37 -8.66 11.48
C THR A 78 -22.75 -8.98 10.95
N ARG A 79 -22.86 -9.90 10.00
CA ARG A 79 -24.13 -10.54 9.67
C ARG A 79 -24.30 -11.70 10.66
N ARG A 80 -25.01 -11.42 11.75
CA ARG A 80 -25.69 -12.43 12.56
C ARG A 80 -26.64 -13.21 11.64
N THR A 81 -26.43 -14.51 11.56
CA THR A 81 -27.48 -15.52 11.49
C THR A 81 -27.05 -16.65 12.39
#